data_AF-A0A353LP87-F1
#
_entry.id   AF-A0A353LP87-F1
#
_cell.length_a   1.000
_cell.length_b   1.000
_cell.length_c   1.000
_cell.angle_alpha   90.00
_cell.angle_beta   90.00
_cell.angle_gamma   90.00
#
_symmetry.space_group_name_H-M   'P 1'
#
loop_
_entity.id
_entity.type
_entity.pdbx_description
1 polymer ?
#
loop_
_entity_poly.entity_id
_entity_poly.type
_entity_poly.pdbx_seq_one_letter_code
_entity_poly.pdbx_strand_id
1 'polypeptide(L)'
;SEYDPVGRVTLATYPSGAAISSSYLTVDNLGTVSYQPSQGEAAQEYVEYSNYTALGKPENTELAIPSITIAESFYPVGPSYPLLKTATVTGAQSSVLGAHSYQWNKLNALTSVSDTKTPANSETYGYDNQPLNADMGFLTNAQGPYGTRAYSYDQIGNMTEMAGLSYSYETNSDRLTSTSDGESFTYLDNGNLQQRSNTDGTTTFGYDAVGQLLQINVAPASGAAQSAAYAYDHAGRLMYEKRLGAAGGTYWVSQFFEVTDLGNGSFQHTAYVPGAFGPVAAITGSGRGNSWSPTADAGTSEHKKAGIGLPGGTGRMDGGTASHSLASVGWLGILFVGLAFLGMHSSRRYPGWRRRLFAAITPFIAASFFLHSTVPAFAALTPGANGAGVPTTGTVFFVPNRLNSTVLVADETGQTSAAVAYLPYGAIDQAHSSGTDNFRPKFLAQEWDAQSGLYRLGARFYDPALGRFLT
;
A
#
# COMPACT_ATOMS: atom_id res chain seq x y z
N SER A 1 22.54 -4.19 -15.35
CA SER A 1 22.65 -2.97 -14.53
C SER A 1 24.00 -2.35 -14.73
N GLU A 2 24.07 -1.03 -14.61
CA GLU A 2 25.30 -0.25 -14.58
C GLU A 2 25.53 0.31 -13.18
N TYR A 3 26.80 0.57 -12.86
CA TYR A 3 27.22 1.00 -11.54
C TYR A 3 28.22 2.15 -11.64
N ASP A 4 28.23 3.01 -10.63
CA ASP A 4 29.27 4.01 -10.46
C ASP A 4 30.56 3.40 -9.86
N PRO A 5 31.68 4.15 -9.77
CA PRO A 5 32.94 3.63 -9.24
C PRO A 5 32.92 3.17 -7.78
N VAL A 6 31.88 3.51 -7.01
CA VAL A 6 31.72 3.06 -5.60
C VAL A 6 30.69 1.92 -5.48
N GLY A 7 30.23 1.37 -6.61
CA GLY A 7 29.40 0.16 -6.67
C GLY A 7 27.90 0.40 -6.50
N ARG A 8 27.42 1.64 -6.64
CA ARG A 8 25.99 1.97 -6.56
C ARG A 8 25.33 1.88 -7.92
N VAL A 9 24.08 1.43 -7.95
CA VAL A 9 23.33 1.24 -9.20
C VAL A 9 23.00 2.59 -9.84
N THR A 10 23.49 2.83 -11.04
CA THR A 10 23.15 4.04 -11.83
C THR A 10 22.10 3.75 -12.90
N LEU A 11 22.03 2.50 -13.36
CA LEU A 11 21.02 2.03 -14.32
C LEU A 11 20.64 0.59 -13.98
N ALA A 12 19.34 0.30 -13.92
CA ALA A 12 18.81 -1.05 -13.84
C ALA A 12 17.72 -1.24 -14.88
N THR A 13 17.63 -2.43 -15.47
CA THR A 13 16.57 -2.78 -16.43
C THR A 13 15.70 -3.85 -15.83
N TYR A 14 14.40 -3.59 -15.76
CA TYR A 14 13.42 -4.55 -15.31
C TYR A 14 13.16 -5.63 -16.35
N PRO A 15 12.61 -6.80 -15.94
CA PRO A 15 12.22 -7.85 -16.87
C PRO A 15 11.23 -7.40 -17.96
N SER A 16 10.52 -6.27 -17.75
CA SER A 16 9.66 -5.66 -18.76
C SER A 16 10.41 -4.94 -19.88
N GLY A 17 11.72 -4.74 -19.76
CA GLY A 17 12.51 -3.89 -20.64
C GLY A 17 12.54 -2.40 -20.22
N ALA A 18 11.71 -2.01 -19.26
CA ALA A 18 11.77 -0.68 -18.65
C ALA A 18 13.08 -0.47 -17.89
N ALA A 19 13.59 0.75 -17.87
CA ALA A 19 14.82 1.10 -17.16
C ALA A 19 14.58 2.11 -16.03
N ILE A 20 15.31 1.94 -14.94
CA ILE A 20 15.44 2.90 -13.85
C ILE A 20 16.85 3.46 -13.91
N SER A 21 16.98 4.79 -13.92
CA SER A 21 18.25 5.48 -13.78
C SER A 21 18.28 6.29 -12.49
N SER A 22 19.38 6.20 -11.75
CA SER A 22 19.58 6.92 -10.49
C SER A 22 20.80 7.83 -10.55
N SER A 23 20.64 9.06 -10.08
CA SER A 23 21.74 9.98 -9.84
C SER A 23 22.04 10.09 -8.35
N TYR A 24 23.25 10.53 -8.00
CA TYR A 24 23.69 10.67 -6.62
C TYR A 24 24.39 12.00 -6.42
N LEU A 25 24.01 12.74 -5.37
CA LEU A 25 24.58 14.04 -5.04
C LEU A 25 25.92 13.92 -4.30
N THR A 26 26.01 12.90 -3.44
CA THR A 26 27.23 12.55 -2.68
C THR A 26 27.37 11.02 -2.66
N VAL A 27 28.33 10.46 -1.92
CA VAL A 27 28.49 9.00 -1.77
C VAL A 27 27.29 8.34 -1.08
N ASP A 28 26.59 9.07 -0.20
CA ASP A 28 25.51 8.52 0.62
C ASP A 28 24.12 9.06 0.23
N ASN A 29 24.06 10.12 -0.57
CA ASN A 29 22.81 10.82 -0.88
C ASN A 29 22.35 10.54 -2.30
N LEU A 30 21.18 9.89 -2.43
CA LEU A 30 20.43 9.77 -3.67
C LEU A 30 20.05 11.17 -4.19
N GLY A 31 20.13 11.39 -5.50
CA GLY A 31 19.68 12.63 -6.13
C GLY A 31 18.32 12.41 -6.74
N THR A 32 18.31 11.97 -7.98
CA THR A 32 17.10 11.74 -8.77
C THR A 32 16.93 10.28 -9.13
N VAL A 33 15.69 9.84 -9.30
CA VAL A 33 15.37 8.55 -9.90
C VAL A 33 14.39 8.79 -11.04
N SER A 34 14.78 8.32 -12.23
CA SER A 34 13.96 8.41 -13.44
C SER A 34 13.57 7.01 -13.91
N TYR A 35 12.41 6.92 -14.54
CA TYR A 35 11.89 5.69 -15.15
C TYR A 35 11.70 5.91 -16.65
N GLN A 36 12.18 4.95 -17.43
CA GLN A 36 12.01 4.88 -18.87
C GLN A 36 11.16 3.64 -19.19
N PRO A 37 9.93 3.78 -19.72
CA PRO A 37 9.03 2.63 -19.90
C PRO A 37 9.56 1.58 -20.88
N SER A 38 10.24 2.00 -21.94
CA SER A 38 10.83 1.10 -22.94
C SER A 38 12.01 1.76 -23.65
N GLN A 39 12.86 0.97 -24.31
CA GLN A 39 13.98 1.51 -25.07
C GLN A 39 13.50 2.45 -26.19
N GLY A 40 14.02 3.68 -26.19
CA GLY A 40 13.68 4.72 -27.18
C GLY A 40 12.59 5.69 -26.72
N GLU A 41 11.89 5.39 -25.62
CA GLU A 41 11.02 6.37 -24.96
C GLU A 41 11.82 7.34 -24.09
N ALA A 42 11.26 8.51 -23.82
CA ALA A 42 11.89 9.49 -22.94
C ALA A 42 11.83 8.99 -21.49
N ALA A 43 12.98 9.06 -20.80
CA ALA A 43 13.00 8.87 -19.36
C ALA A 43 12.27 10.04 -18.68
N GLN A 44 11.44 9.72 -17.70
CA GLN A 44 10.75 10.70 -16.86
C GLN A 44 11.29 10.63 -15.45
N GLU A 45 11.57 11.77 -14.84
CA GLU A 45 11.95 11.83 -13.43
C GLU A 45 10.73 11.55 -12.55
N TYR A 46 10.88 10.67 -11.57
CA TYR A 46 9.82 10.28 -10.64
C TYR A 46 10.04 10.89 -9.26
N VAL A 47 11.29 11.00 -8.83
CA VAL A 47 11.64 11.62 -7.56
C VAL A 47 12.97 12.37 -7.64
N GLU A 48 13.03 13.52 -6.99
CA GLU A 48 14.24 14.26 -6.66
C GLU A 48 14.35 14.41 -5.14
N TYR A 49 15.56 14.22 -4.61
CA TYR A 49 15.90 14.51 -3.22
C TYR A 49 16.91 15.64 -3.15
N SER A 50 16.71 16.58 -2.23
CA SER A 50 17.61 17.73 -2.06
C SER A 50 17.66 18.19 -0.61
N ASN A 51 18.56 19.14 -0.34
CA ASN A 51 18.77 19.75 0.98
C ASN A 51 19.01 18.71 2.07
N TYR A 52 20.07 17.93 1.92
CA TYR A 52 20.39 16.90 2.91
C TYR A 52 20.97 17.50 4.19
N THR A 53 20.49 17.01 5.34
CA THR A 53 21.16 17.22 6.63
C THR A 53 22.56 16.60 6.64
N ALA A 54 23.40 16.99 7.59
CA ALA A 54 24.75 16.43 7.77
C ALA A 54 24.78 14.91 8.03
N LEU A 55 23.65 14.30 8.41
CA LEU A 55 23.50 12.85 8.62
C LEU A 55 22.78 12.15 7.47
N GLY A 56 22.68 12.78 6.29
CA GLY A 56 22.14 12.14 5.10
C GLY A 56 20.62 11.97 5.10
N LYS A 57 19.88 12.76 5.89
CA LYS A 57 18.42 12.85 5.78
C LYS A 57 18.03 13.94 4.79
N PRO A 58 17.24 13.67 3.73
CA PRO A 58 16.76 14.70 2.81
C PRO A 58 15.76 15.61 3.53
N GLU A 59 15.91 16.92 3.40
CA GLU A 59 14.89 17.89 3.87
C GLU A 59 13.83 18.12 2.80
N ASN A 60 14.13 17.87 1.52
CA ASN A 60 13.18 17.99 0.42
C ASN A 60 13.12 16.68 -0.38
N THR A 61 11.91 16.18 -0.61
CA THR A 61 11.61 15.12 -1.59
C THR A 61 10.54 15.62 -2.54
N GLU A 62 10.82 15.67 -3.83
CA GLU A 62 9.86 16.06 -4.86
C GLU A 62 9.48 14.84 -5.69
N LEU A 63 8.21 14.43 -5.62
CA LEU A 63 7.60 13.48 -6.54
C LEU A 63 7.20 14.26 -7.81
N ALA A 64 8.03 14.24 -8.83
CA ALA A 64 7.94 15.15 -9.97
C ALA A 64 6.64 15.00 -10.79
N ILE A 65 6.23 13.76 -11.08
CA ILE A 65 5.07 13.49 -11.97
C ILE A 65 3.71 13.77 -11.33
N PRO A 66 3.45 13.52 -10.02
CA PRO A 66 2.26 14.07 -9.38
C PRO A 66 2.45 15.52 -8.91
N SER A 67 3.65 16.09 -9.07
CA SER A 67 4.04 17.41 -8.54
C SER A 67 3.72 17.56 -7.05
N ILE A 68 4.17 16.58 -6.26
CA ILE A 68 4.02 16.56 -4.80
C ILE A 68 5.38 16.77 -4.15
N THR A 69 5.50 17.76 -3.28
CA THR A 69 6.69 18.01 -2.47
C THR A 69 6.45 17.58 -1.03
N ILE A 70 7.40 16.86 -0.46
CA ILE A 70 7.49 16.54 0.96
C ILE A 70 8.67 17.34 1.52
N ALA A 71 8.36 18.33 2.35
CA ALA A 71 9.34 19.18 3.02
C ALA A 71 9.43 18.79 4.50
N GLU A 72 10.59 18.33 4.91
CA GLU A 72 10.91 17.89 6.27
C GLU A 72 11.91 18.84 6.93
N SER A 73 11.76 19.05 8.23
CA SER A 73 12.80 19.71 9.03
C SER A 73 13.15 18.85 10.23
N PHE A 74 14.40 18.93 10.68
CA PHE A 74 14.92 18.15 11.78
C PHE A 74 15.34 19.05 12.93
N TYR A 75 15.36 18.53 14.15
CA TYR A 75 15.98 19.25 15.26
C TYR A 75 17.48 19.41 14.94
N PRO A 76 18.06 20.62 14.95
CA PRO A 76 19.40 20.87 14.43
C PRO A 76 20.54 20.54 15.41
N VAL A 77 20.26 20.54 16.71
CA VAL A 77 21.22 20.24 17.80
C VAL A 77 20.48 19.72 19.03
N GLY A 78 21.20 19.07 19.95
CA GLY A 78 20.68 18.61 21.25
C GLY A 78 20.27 17.14 21.29
N PRO A 79 19.68 16.66 22.40
CA PRO A 79 19.35 15.24 22.59
C PRO A 79 18.42 14.65 21.51
N SER A 80 17.58 15.49 20.92
CA SER A 80 16.64 15.13 19.86
C SER A 80 17.21 15.32 18.45
N TYR A 81 18.49 15.65 18.28
CA TYR A 81 19.14 15.60 16.97
C TYR A 81 19.42 14.13 16.60
N PRO A 82 19.13 13.66 15.38
CA PRO A 82 18.53 14.33 14.21
C PRO A 82 17.06 13.93 14.00
N LEU A 83 16.23 13.95 15.05
CA LEU A 83 14.84 13.53 14.95
C LEU A 83 14.01 14.50 14.12
N LEU A 84 13.03 13.97 13.39
CA LEU A 84 12.09 14.74 12.59
C LEU A 84 11.33 15.73 13.47
N LYS A 85 11.22 16.99 13.02
CA LYS A 85 10.56 18.09 13.72
C LYS A 85 9.27 18.49 13.04
N THR A 86 9.28 18.65 11.72
CA THR A 86 8.08 18.93 10.93
C THR A 86 8.11 18.17 9.62
N ALA A 87 6.94 17.85 9.08
CA ALA A 87 6.79 17.35 7.71
C ALA A 87 5.55 17.99 7.07
N THR A 88 5.73 18.63 5.92
CA THR A 88 4.67 19.26 5.14
C THR A 88 4.63 18.62 3.76
N VAL A 89 3.46 18.14 3.36
CA VAL A 89 3.19 17.60 2.03
C VAL A 89 2.38 18.62 1.26
N THR A 90 2.89 19.05 0.12
CA THR A 90 2.27 20.04 -0.76
C THR A 90 2.10 19.44 -2.15
N GLY A 91 0.87 19.42 -2.66
CA GLY A 91 0.56 19.02 -4.02
C GLY A 91 0.58 20.20 -4.98
N ALA A 92 0.07 19.95 -6.19
CA ALA A 92 -0.05 20.95 -7.24
C ALA A 92 -0.79 22.22 -6.77
N GLN A 93 -0.44 23.36 -7.38
CA GLN A 93 -0.96 24.69 -7.05
C GLN A 93 -0.81 25.07 -5.56
N SER A 94 0.23 24.57 -4.89
CA SER A 94 0.52 24.82 -3.47
C SER A 94 -0.56 24.33 -2.50
N SER A 95 -1.34 23.32 -2.90
CA SER A 95 -2.33 22.70 -2.02
C SER A 95 -1.64 21.90 -0.92
N VAL A 96 -1.87 22.24 0.36
CA VAL A 96 -1.32 21.46 1.47
C VAL A 96 -2.12 20.16 1.59
N LEU A 97 -1.48 19.00 1.43
CA LEU A 97 -2.10 17.68 1.53
C LEU A 97 -1.98 17.10 2.95
N GLY A 98 -0.89 17.43 3.66
CA GLY A 98 -0.67 17.05 5.05
C GLY A 98 0.36 17.97 5.70
N ALA A 99 0.25 18.23 7.00
CA ALA A 99 1.21 19.08 7.71
C ALA A 99 1.31 18.70 9.18
N HIS A 100 2.47 18.19 9.60
CA HIS A 100 2.66 17.61 10.92
C HIS A 100 3.85 18.23 11.66
N SER A 101 3.74 18.30 12.98
CA SER A 101 4.88 18.57 13.87
C SER A 101 5.03 17.47 14.92
N TYR A 102 6.27 17.21 15.32
CA TYR A 102 6.64 16.04 16.12
C TYR A 102 7.35 16.45 17.42
N GLN A 103 6.94 15.84 18.53
CA GLN A 103 7.55 16.01 19.84
C GLN A 103 8.09 14.69 20.38
N TRP A 104 9.18 14.79 21.13
CA TRP A 104 9.96 13.64 21.56
C TRP A 104 10.34 13.78 23.03
N ASN A 105 10.40 12.66 23.75
CA ASN A 105 10.94 12.64 25.10
C ASN A 105 12.48 12.51 25.08
N LYS A 106 13.08 12.49 26.27
CA LYS A 106 14.55 12.36 26.45
C LYS A 106 15.12 11.01 26.03
N LEU A 107 14.27 10.00 25.84
CA LEU A 107 14.64 8.67 25.32
C LEU A 107 14.42 8.58 23.81
N ASN A 108 14.16 9.71 23.13
CA ASN A 108 13.88 9.78 21.70
C ASN A 108 12.62 9.00 21.28
N ALA A 109 11.70 8.76 22.21
CA ALA A 109 10.38 8.21 21.92
C ALA A 109 9.40 9.34 21.55
N LEU A 110 8.50 9.08 20.60
CA LEU A 110 7.58 10.05 20.03
C LEU A 110 6.41 10.32 20.98
N THR A 111 6.28 11.52 21.52
CA THR A 111 5.20 11.83 22.49
C THR A 111 4.00 12.51 21.85
N SER A 112 4.17 13.17 20.70
CA SER A 112 3.05 13.79 20.00
C SER A 112 3.33 13.94 18.50
N VAL A 113 2.27 13.73 17.72
CA VAL A 113 2.14 14.14 16.32
C VAL A 113 0.99 15.14 16.25
N SER A 114 1.27 16.41 16.03
CA SER A 114 0.23 17.41 15.83
C SER A 114 -0.05 17.58 14.34
N ASP A 115 -1.24 17.22 13.88
CA ASP A 115 -1.71 17.52 12.52
C ASP A 115 -2.17 18.99 12.46
N THR A 116 -1.33 19.84 11.91
CA THR A 116 -1.57 21.28 11.80
C THR A 116 -2.56 21.63 10.68
N LYS A 117 -2.84 20.71 9.76
CA LYS A 117 -3.86 20.86 8.71
C LYS A 117 -5.24 20.45 9.24
N THR A 118 -5.30 19.33 9.96
CA THR A 118 -6.53 18.78 10.54
C THR A 118 -6.29 18.43 12.01
N PRO A 119 -6.39 19.40 12.94
CA PRO A 119 -6.04 19.19 14.35
C PRO A 119 -6.75 18.03 15.05
N ALA A 120 -7.96 17.68 14.60
CA ALA A 120 -8.71 16.52 15.09
C ALA A 120 -7.99 15.17 14.84
N ASN A 121 -7.03 15.14 13.90
CA ASN A 121 -6.22 13.98 13.58
C ASN A 121 -4.94 13.87 14.43
N SER A 122 -4.72 14.80 15.36
CA SER A 122 -3.51 14.78 16.18
C SER A 122 -3.47 13.57 17.10
N GLU A 123 -2.26 13.07 17.34
CA GLU A 123 -1.99 11.92 18.19
C GLU A 123 -1.05 12.29 19.34
N THR A 124 -1.25 11.63 20.47
CA THR A 124 -0.36 11.70 21.63
C THR A 124 -0.06 10.30 22.14
N TYR A 125 1.16 10.10 22.62
CA TYR A 125 1.65 8.83 23.10
C TYR A 125 2.30 9.00 24.46
N GLY A 126 1.93 8.13 25.40
CA GLY A 126 2.57 8.02 26.69
C GLY A 126 3.35 6.72 26.81
N TYR A 127 4.47 6.82 27.52
CA TYR A 127 5.40 5.73 27.78
C TYR A 127 5.53 5.46 29.28
N ASP A 128 4.53 5.90 30.05
CA ASP A 128 4.59 6.00 31.50
C ASP A 128 5.02 4.71 32.18
N ASN A 129 5.66 4.89 33.32
CA ASN A 129 6.36 3.86 34.06
C ASN A 129 5.39 2.84 34.65
N GLN A 130 5.10 1.78 33.89
CA GLN A 130 4.71 0.51 34.48
C GLN A 130 5.72 0.20 35.59
N PRO A 131 5.31 -0.05 36.85
CA PRO A 131 6.23 -0.19 37.98
C PRO A 131 7.35 -1.22 37.75
N LEU A 132 7.09 -2.20 36.89
CA LEU A 132 8.03 -3.25 36.52
C LEU A 132 9.05 -2.83 35.44
N ASN A 133 8.75 -1.80 34.62
CA ASN A 133 9.48 -1.44 33.39
C ASN A 133 9.69 0.07 33.21
N ALA A 134 9.84 0.80 34.32
CA ALA A 134 9.90 2.26 34.37
C ALA A 134 10.89 2.93 33.40
N ASP A 135 11.91 2.22 32.94
CA ASP A 135 12.96 2.78 32.08
C ASP A 135 13.02 2.14 30.69
N MET A 136 12.07 1.26 30.33
CA MET A 136 12.11 0.51 29.07
C MET A 136 11.50 1.24 27.87
N GLY A 137 10.73 2.32 28.12
CA GLY A 137 10.15 3.14 27.05
C GLY A 137 9.06 2.44 26.23
N PHE A 138 8.32 1.50 26.84
CA PHE A 138 7.19 0.85 26.17
C PHE A 138 5.99 1.80 26.06
N LEU A 139 5.32 1.78 24.90
CA LEU A 139 4.12 2.57 24.66
C LEU A 139 3.01 2.07 25.60
N THR A 140 2.54 2.86 26.55
CA THR A 140 1.49 2.48 27.51
C THR A 140 0.14 3.07 27.17
N ASN A 141 0.12 4.20 26.47
CA ASN A 141 -1.11 4.79 25.97
C ASN A 141 -0.88 5.49 24.64
N ALA A 142 -1.89 5.42 23.77
CA ALA A 142 -1.99 6.22 22.57
C ALA A 142 -3.39 6.83 22.49
N GLN A 143 -3.47 8.08 22.10
CA GLN A 143 -4.71 8.80 21.85
C GLN A 143 -4.65 9.39 20.46
N GLY A 144 -5.70 9.18 19.68
CA GLY A 144 -5.85 9.76 18.35
C GLY A 144 -7.30 9.74 17.89
N PRO A 145 -7.55 9.84 16.58
CA PRO A 145 -8.88 9.68 15.98
C PRO A 145 -9.55 8.36 16.32
N TYR A 146 -8.76 7.29 16.48
CA TYR A 146 -9.19 5.96 16.92
C TYR A 146 -9.58 5.87 18.41
N GLY A 147 -9.66 7.01 19.12
CA GLY A 147 -9.91 7.05 20.56
C GLY A 147 -8.67 6.72 21.39
N THR A 148 -8.89 6.39 22.66
CA THR A 148 -7.82 5.98 23.58
C THR A 148 -7.52 4.49 23.42
N ARG A 149 -6.24 4.14 23.34
CA ARG A 149 -5.73 2.77 23.39
C ARG A 149 -4.73 2.63 24.52
N ALA A 150 -4.95 1.66 25.39
CA ALA A 150 -4.06 1.32 26.48
C ALA A 150 -3.26 0.06 26.15
N TYR A 151 -2.04 -0.03 26.68
CA TYR A 151 -1.17 -1.18 26.50
C TYR A 151 -0.45 -1.49 27.82
N SER A 152 -0.36 -2.78 28.12
CA SER A 152 0.35 -3.29 29.30
C SER A 152 1.39 -4.32 28.89
N TYR A 153 2.44 -4.46 29.68
CA TYR A 153 3.53 -5.39 29.43
C TYR A 153 3.97 -6.07 30.73
N ASP A 154 4.49 -7.29 30.62
CA ASP A 154 5.19 -7.96 31.72
C ASP A 154 6.64 -7.43 31.88
N GLN A 155 7.37 -7.93 32.87
CA GLN A 155 8.72 -7.44 33.21
C GLN A 155 9.77 -7.68 32.11
N ILE A 156 9.53 -8.58 31.17
CA ILE A 156 10.46 -8.89 30.07
C ILE A 156 10.01 -8.28 28.73
N GLY A 157 8.90 -7.55 28.73
CA GLY A 157 8.42 -6.76 27.60
C GLY A 157 7.36 -7.45 26.74
N ASN A 158 6.84 -8.60 27.16
CA ASN A 158 5.71 -9.21 26.49
C ASN A 158 4.46 -8.40 26.76
N MET A 159 3.70 -8.10 25.71
CA MET A 159 2.45 -7.35 25.84
C MET A 159 1.40 -8.15 26.61
N THR A 160 0.93 -7.67 27.75
CA THR A 160 -0.12 -8.35 28.54
C THR A 160 -1.52 -7.82 28.25
N GLU A 161 -1.62 -6.64 27.65
CA GLU A 161 -2.88 -6.07 27.17
C GLU A 161 -2.65 -5.22 25.92
N MET A 162 -3.54 -5.36 24.93
CA MET A 162 -3.65 -4.50 23.76
C MET A 162 -5.07 -3.94 23.64
N ALA A 163 -5.25 -2.66 23.97
CA ALA A 163 -6.51 -1.95 23.78
C ALA A 163 -7.74 -2.74 24.30
N GLY A 164 -7.65 -3.28 25.53
CA GLY A 164 -8.69 -4.10 26.15
C GLY A 164 -8.60 -5.61 25.87
N LEU A 165 -7.78 -6.06 24.91
CA LEU A 165 -7.51 -7.48 24.67
C LEU A 165 -6.39 -7.96 25.60
N SER A 166 -6.70 -8.82 26.58
CA SER A 166 -5.72 -9.34 27.54
C SER A 166 -5.04 -10.61 27.04
N TYR A 167 -3.74 -10.75 27.28
CA TYR A 167 -2.90 -11.84 26.79
C TYR A 167 -2.45 -12.74 27.96
N SER A 168 -2.44 -14.05 27.74
CA SER A 168 -1.90 -15.05 28.68
C SER A 168 -0.76 -15.81 28.03
N TYR A 169 0.27 -16.14 28.82
CA TYR A 169 1.50 -16.75 28.35
C TYR A 169 1.76 -18.09 29.01
N GLU A 170 2.53 -18.92 28.31
CA GLU A 170 3.17 -20.09 28.90
C GLU A 170 4.12 -19.64 30.03
N THR A 171 4.18 -20.43 31.10
CA THR A 171 5.02 -20.08 32.26
C THR A 171 6.49 -20.03 31.87
N ASN A 172 7.18 -18.94 32.25
CA ASN A 172 8.59 -18.67 31.92
C ASN A 172 8.89 -18.68 30.41
N SER A 173 7.97 -18.15 29.59
CA SER A 173 8.04 -18.17 28.13
C SER A 173 7.39 -16.92 27.54
N ASP A 174 7.85 -16.50 26.36
CA ASP A 174 7.25 -15.39 25.58
C ASP A 174 6.12 -15.89 24.65
N ARG A 175 5.78 -17.18 24.74
CA ARG A 175 4.75 -17.84 23.92
C ARG A 175 3.36 -17.52 24.45
N LEU A 176 2.56 -16.82 23.65
CA LEU A 176 1.17 -16.49 23.93
C LEU A 176 0.34 -17.76 23.92
N THR A 177 -0.40 -18.10 24.97
CA THR A 177 -1.26 -19.29 24.98
C THR A 177 -2.71 -18.97 24.64
N SER A 178 -3.18 -17.78 25.02
CA SER A 178 -4.56 -17.36 24.79
C SER A 178 -4.77 -15.86 24.92
N THR A 179 -5.86 -15.37 24.33
CA THR A 179 -6.36 -14.00 24.48
C THR A 179 -7.74 -14.00 25.13
N SER A 180 -8.13 -12.86 25.72
CA SER A 180 -9.41 -12.73 26.46
C SER A 180 -10.67 -12.86 25.62
N ASP A 181 -10.55 -12.77 24.29
CA ASP A 181 -11.64 -13.00 23.32
C ASP A 181 -11.79 -14.49 22.92
N GLY A 182 -10.99 -15.38 23.50
CA GLY A 182 -11.14 -16.83 23.33
C GLY A 182 -10.30 -17.44 22.22
N GLU A 183 -9.34 -16.70 21.65
CA GLU A 183 -8.33 -17.28 20.78
C GLU A 183 -7.28 -18.05 21.61
N SER A 184 -6.81 -19.17 21.08
CA SER A 184 -5.80 -20.06 21.67
C SER A 184 -4.70 -20.34 20.67
N PHE A 185 -3.48 -20.54 21.16
CA PHE A 185 -2.29 -20.64 20.32
C PHE A 185 -1.42 -21.83 20.76
N THR A 186 -0.78 -22.47 19.78
CA THR A 186 0.20 -23.54 20.02
C THR A 186 1.41 -23.34 19.12
N TYR A 187 2.56 -23.85 19.55
CA TYR A 187 3.85 -23.61 18.91
C TYR A 187 4.56 -24.92 18.61
N LEU A 188 5.39 -24.89 17.57
CA LEU A 188 6.40 -25.91 17.34
C LEU A 188 7.50 -25.80 18.41
N ASP A 189 8.28 -26.87 18.59
CA ASP A 189 9.37 -26.91 19.58
C ASP A 189 10.37 -25.77 19.41
N ASN A 190 10.61 -25.35 18.16
CA ASN A 190 11.51 -24.24 17.81
C ASN A 190 10.92 -22.85 18.08
N GLY A 191 9.67 -22.74 18.57
CA GLY A 191 9.03 -21.47 18.94
C GLY A 191 8.19 -20.83 17.84
N ASN A 192 8.13 -21.41 16.64
CA ASN A 192 7.25 -20.90 15.58
C ASN A 192 5.79 -21.18 15.91
N LEU A 193 4.90 -20.21 15.68
CA LEU A 193 3.46 -20.38 15.88
C LEU A 193 2.93 -21.49 14.98
N GLN A 194 2.47 -22.60 15.54
CA GLN A 194 1.96 -23.74 14.76
C GLN A 194 0.48 -23.54 14.38
N GLN A 195 -0.31 -23.09 15.34
CA GLN A 195 -1.76 -23.01 15.20
C GLN A 195 -2.32 -21.90 16.07
N ARG A 196 -3.34 -21.23 15.56
CA ARG A 196 -4.27 -20.41 16.34
C ARG A 196 -5.70 -20.85 16.09
N SER A 197 -6.53 -20.84 17.12
CA SER A 197 -7.91 -21.34 17.06
C SER A 197 -8.85 -20.50 17.91
N ASN A 198 -10.02 -20.20 17.39
CA ASN A 198 -11.13 -19.57 18.10
C ASN A 198 -12.48 -20.21 17.66
N THR A 199 -13.61 -19.59 17.99
CA THR A 199 -14.94 -20.08 17.59
C THR A 199 -15.20 -20.05 16.09
N ASP A 200 -14.47 -19.20 15.36
CA ASP A 200 -14.65 -18.99 13.92
C ASP A 200 -13.85 -19.98 13.08
N GLY A 201 -12.90 -20.70 13.70
CA GLY A 201 -12.15 -21.77 13.05
C GLY A 201 -10.75 -21.93 13.60
N THR A 202 -9.94 -22.64 12.82
CA THR A 202 -8.54 -22.92 13.12
C THR A 202 -7.66 -22.51 11.96
N THR A 203 -6.59 -21.78 12.24
CA THR A 203 -5.53 -21.46 11.29
C THR A 203 -4.25 -22.18 11.69
N THR A 204 -3.63 -22.89 10.75
CA THR A 204 -2.35 -23.57 10.95
C THR A 204 -1.28 -22.96 10.06
N PHE A 205 -0.05 -22.93 10.55
CA PHE A 205 1.10 -22.35 9.88
C PHE A 205 2.17 -23.43 9.67
N GLY A 206 2.57 -23.63 8.42
CA GLY A 206 3.63 -24.55 8.03
C GLY A 206 4.91 -23.78 7.72
N TYR A 207 6.06 -24.29 8.19
CA TYR A 207 7.36 -23.65 8.02
C TYR A 207 8.36 -24.60 7.35
N ASP A 208 9.39 -24.02 6.74
CA ASP A 208 10.57 -24.78 6.32
C ASP A 208 11.53 -25.05 7.50
N ALA A 209 12.64 -25.72 7.21
CA ALA A 209 13.62 -26.10 8.21
C ALA A 209 14.39 -24.92 8.84
N VAL A 210 14.36 -23.73 8.20
CA VAL A 210 15.01 -22.52 8.71
C VAL A 210 14.00 -21.52 9.30
N GLY A 211 12.74 -21.91 9.42
CA GLY A 211 11.69 -21.15 10.08
C GLY A 211 10.96 -20.14 9.19
N GLN A 212 11.10 -20.22 7.86
CA GLN A 212 10.34 -19.40 6.92
C GLN A 212 8.94 -19.99 6.71
N LEU A 213 7.92 -19.14 6.68
CA LEU A 213 6.51 -19.55 6.55
C LEU A 213 6.24 -20.06 5.13
N LEU A 214 5.95 -21.34 4.95
CA LEU A 214 5.62 -21.94 3.65
C LEU A 214 4.12 -21.92 3.35
N GLN A 215 3.29 -22.04 4.37
CA GLN A 215 1.86 -22.23 4.18
C GLN A 215 1.05 -21.67 5.35
N ILE A 216 -0.10 -21.08 5.03
CA ILE A 216 -1.17 -20.82 6.00
C ILE A 216 -2.37 -21.64 5.56
N ASN A 217 -2.95 -22.47 6.42
CA ASN A 217 -4.22 -23.15 6.15
C ASN A 217 -5.27 -22.65 7.13
N VAL A 218 -6.38 -22.13 6.60
CA VAL A 218 -7.52 -21.67 7.37
C VAL A 218 -8.66 -22.68 7.20
N ALA A 219 -9.04 -23.34 8.28
CA ALA A 219 -10.19 -24.21 8.39
C ALA A 219 -11.28 -23.48 9.18
N PRO A 220 -12.20 -22.77 8.49
CA PRO A 220 -13.26 -22.03 9.17
C PRO A 220 -14.28 -23.00 9.79
N ALA A 221 -14.98 -22.55 10.83
CA ALA A 221 -16.06 -23.30 11.47
C ALA A 221 -17.22 -23.60 10.50
N SER A 222 -17.40 -22.74 9.49
CA SER A 222 -18.32 -22.97 8.37
C SER A 222 -17.74 -22.42 7.07
N GLY A 223 -18.02 -23.09 5.96
CA GLY A 223 -17.50 -22.73 4.63
C GLY A 223 -16.31 -23.58 4.19
N ALA A 224 -15.71 -23.18 3.07
CA ALA A 224 -14.60 -23.92 2.48
C ALA A 224 -13.27 -23.54 3.15
N ALA A 225 -12.43 -24.54 3.40
CA ALA A 225 -11.05 -24.30 3.81
C ALA A 225 -10.27 -23.53 2.74
N GLN A 226 -9.36 -22.67 3.18
CA GLN A 226 -8.52 -21.86 2.32
C GLN A 226 -7.05 -22.10 2.66
N SER A 227 -6.17 -21.86 1.69
CA SER A 227 -4.72 -21.88 1.93
C SER A 227 -4.02 -20.74 1.23
N ALA A 228 -2.98 -20.23 1.88
CA ALA A 228 -1.94 -19.41 1.27
C ALA A 228 -0.66 -20.23 1.18
N ALA A 229 0.18 -19.93 0.18
CA ALA A 229 1.45 -20.61 -0.04
C ALA A 229 2.54 -19.59 -0.38
N TYR A 230 3.75 -19.86 0.10
CA TYR A 230 4.90 -18.97 -0.04
C TYR A 230 6.12 -19.77 -0.48
N ALA A 231 6.99 -19.16 -1.28
CA ALA A 231 8.30 -19.71 -1.61
C ALA A 231 9.36 -18.62 -1.58
N TYR A 232 10.55 -18.98 -1.13
CA TYR A 232 11.67 -18.06 -0.92
C TYR A 232 12.90 -18.51 -1.71
N ASP A 233 13.80 -17.57 -1.96
CA ASP A 233 15.15 -17.89 -2.41
C ASP A 233 16.06 -18.25 -1.23
N HIS A 234 17.30 -18.62 -1.55
CA HIS A 234 18.30 -19.00 -0.54
C HIS A 234 18.69 -17.87 0.42
N ALA A 235 18.36 -16.61 0.11
CA ALA A 235 18.59 -15.45 0.96
C ALA A 235 17.36 -15.08 1.80
N GLY A 236 16.28 -15.88 1.71
CA GLY A 236 15.03 -15.64 2.40
C GLY A 236 14.17 -14.53 1.81
N ARG A 237 14.42 -14.14 0.56
CA ARG A 237 13.56 -13.20 -0.15
C ARG A 237 12.39 -13.96 -0.76
N LEU A 238 11.17 -13.43 -0.62
CA LEU A 238 10.00 -14.07 -1.21
C LEU A 238 10.12 -14.05 -2.74
N MET A 239 9.87 -15.19 -3.37
CA MET A 239 9.82 -15.39 -4.82
C MET A 239 8.40 -15.65 -5.31
N TYR A 240 7.55 -16.24 -4.49
CA TYR A 240 6.18 -16.57 -4.84
C TYR A 240 5.25 -16.45 -3.64
N GLU A 241 4.05 -15.96 -3.90
CA GLU A 241 2.94 -15.93 -2.96
C GLU A 241 1.65 -16.33 -3.65
N LYS A 242 0.87 -17.17 -2.98
CA LYS A 242 -0.56 -17.30 -3.22
C LYS A 242 -1.27 -16.90 -1.95
N ARG A 243 -2.09 -15.85 -2.01
CA ARG A 243 -2.89 -15.38 -0.87
C ARG A 243 -4.09 -16.28 -0.61
N LEU A 244 -4.61 -16.23 0.61
CA LEU A 244 -5.81 -16.97 1.01
C LEU A 244 -6.99 -16.62 0.09
N GLY A 245 -7.64 -17.65 -0.45
CA GLY A 245 -8.81 -17.49 -1.34
C GLY A 245 -8.50 -16.91 -2.72
N ALA A 246 -7.23 -16.59 -3.04
CA ALA A 246 -6.85 -16.08 -4.35
C ALA A 246 -6.88 -17.19 -5.41
N ALA A 247 -7.42 -16.87 -6.59
CA ALA A 247 -7.42 -17.79 -7.73
C ALA A 247 -6.01 -17.96 -8.31
N GLY A 248 -5.27 -16.86 -8.45
CA GLY A 248 -3.88 -16.84 -8.91
C GLY A 248 -2.88 -16.52 -7.78
N GLY A 249 -1.69 -16.05 -8.15
CA GLY A 249 -0.61 -15.75 -7.22
C GLY A 249 0.35 -14.70 -7.79
N THR A 250 1.24 -14.20 -6.93
CA THR A 250 2.22 -13.17 -7.25
C THR A 250 3.62 -13.76 -7.24
N TYR A 251 4.36 -13.51 -8.31
CA TYR A 251 5.77 -13.87 -8.48
C TYR A 251 6.62 -12.63 -8.27
N TRP A 252 7.48 -12.65 -7.27
CA TRP A 252 8.43 -11.60 -6.96
C TRP A 252 9.72 -11.89 -7.72
N VAL A 253 9.87 -11.29 -8.91
CA VAL A 253 11.05 -11.51 -9.77
C VAL A 253 12.26 -10.76 -9.22
N SER A 254 12.02 -9.61 -8.59
CA SER A 254 13.00 -8.86 -7.80
C SER A 254 12.28 -8.05 -6.72
N GLN A 255 13.03 -7.39 -5.83
CA GLN A 255 12.46 -6.52 -4.79
C GLN A 255 11.52 -5.44 -5.35
N PHE A 256 11.82 -4.94 -6.55
CA PHE A 256 11.08 -3.84 -7.18
C PHE A 256 10.37 -4.25 -8.47
N PHE A 257 10.09 -5.55 -8.64
CA PHE A 257 9.31 -6.04 -9.79
C PHE A 257 8.50 -7.30 -9.43
N GLU A 258 7.17 -7.21 -9.54
CA GLU A 258 6.26 -8.35 -9.37
C GLU A 258 5.50 -8.67 -10.67
N VAL A 259 5.12 -9.94 -10.82
CA VAL A 259 4.16 -10.42 -11.83
C VAL A 259 3.01 -11.10 -11.10
N THR A 260 1.79 -10.64 -11.31
CA THR A 260 0.59 -11.20 -10.67
C THR A 260 -0.25 -11.95 -11.70
N ASP A 261 -0.47 -13.23 -11.44
CA ASP A 261 -1.50 -14.06 -12.08
C ASP A 261 -2.85 -13.75 -11.40
N LEU A 262 -3.82 -13.26 -12.16
CA LEU A 262 -5.15 -12.94 -11.64
C LEU A 262 -6.05 -14.18 -11.50
N GLY A 263 -5.58 -15.36 -11.92
CA GLY A 263 -6.29 -16.64 -11.81
C GLY A 263 -7.39 -16.84 -12.85
N ASN A 264 -7.57 -15.89 -13.77
CA ASN A 264 -8.51 -15.95 -14.89
C ASN A 264 -7.80 -16.10 -16.25
N GLY A 265 -6.51 -16.50 -16.23
CA GLY A 265 -5.65 -16.57 -17.41
C GLY A 265 -4.99 -15.24 -17.79
N SER A 266 -5.36 -14.12 -17.14
CA SER A 266 -4.71 -12.82 -17.33
C SER A 266 -3.59 -12.61 -16.32
N PHE A 267 -2.56 -11.89 -16.78
CA PHE A 267 -1.42 -11.50 -15.97
C PHE A 267 -1.30 -9.98 -15.97
N GLN A 268 -0.67 -9.46 -14.92
CA GLN A 268 -0.16 -8.10 -14.86
C GLN A 268 1.26 -8.11 -14.28
N HIS A 269 1.99 -7.04 -14.47
CA HIS A 269 3.29 -6.83 -13.84
C HIS A 269 3.35 -5.44 -13.24
N THR A 270 4.06 -5.29 -12.14
CA THR A 270 4.24 -4.01 -11.46
C THR A 270 5.72 -3.76 -11.26
N ALA A 271 6.22 -2.67 -11.84
CA ALA A 271 7.54 -2.13 -11.58
C ALA A 271 7.44 -1.06 -10.48
N TYR A 272 8.29 -1.15 -9.48
CA TYR A 272 8.36 -0.14 -8.43
C TYR A 272 9.51 0.82 -8.71
N VAL A 273 9.28 2.11 -8.52
CA VAL A 273 10.36 3.09 -8.58
C VAL A 273 11.01 3.15 -7.19
N PRO A 274 12.29 2.76 -7.05
CA PRO A 274 12.96 2.80 -5.76
C PRO A 274 13.21 4.25 -5.33
N GLY A 275 13.04 4.54 -4.06
CA GLY A 275 13.46 5.78 -3.41
C GLY A 275 14.41 5.52 -2.25
N ALA A 276 14.77 6.58 -1.53
CA ALA A 276 15.76 6.52 -0.44
C ALA A 276 15.34 5.62 0.73
N PHE A 277 14.03 5.49 0.99
CA PHE A 277 13.51 4.76 2.15
C PHE A 277 12.53 3.63 1.77
N GLY A 278 12.18 3.49 0.50
CA GLY A 278 11.19 2.54 0.02
C GLY A 278 10.75 2.89 -1.40
N PRO A 279 9.83 2.14 -2.00
CA PRO A 279 9.30 2.52 -3.31
C PRO A 279 8.52 3.84 -3.21
N VAL A 280 8.75 4.75 -4.16
CA VAL A 280 8.02 6.04 -4.25
C VAL A 280 6.84 5.97 -5.23
N ALA A 281 6.86 5.00 -6.13
CA ALA A 281 5.76 4.75 -7.06
C ALA A 281 5.65 3.27 -7.42
N ALA A 282 4.48 2.87 -7.88
CA ALA A 282 4.21 1.58 -8.48
C ALA A 282 3.56 1.79 -9.85
N ILE A 283 4.15 1.19 -10.89
CA ILE A 283 3.74 1.30 -12.28
C ILE A 283 3.28 -0.08 -12.73
N THR A 284 1.98 -0.25 -12.95
CA THR A 284 1.37 -1.54 -13.28
C THR A 284 0.93 -1.58 -14.73
N GLY A 285 1.45 -2.56 -15.46
CA GLY A 285 1.07 -2.87 -16.84
C GLY A 285 0.37 -4.22 -16.97
N SER A 286 -0.39 -4.42 -18.04
CA SER A 286 -0.97 -5.71 -18.37
C SER A 286 0.10 -6.69 -18.88
N GLY A 287 -0.21 -7.99 -18.83
CA GLY A 287 0.70 -9.06 -19.23
C GLY A 287 1.84 -9.28 -18.23
N ARG A 288 2.74 -10.20 -18.58
CA ARG A 288 3.84 -10.64 -17.71
C ARG A 288 5.07 -9.73 -17.75
N GLY A 289 5.03 -8.64 -18.52
CA GLY A 289 6.16 -7.76 -18.76
C GLY A 289 7.13 -8.29 -19.81
N ASN A 290 7.30 -9.60 -19.98
CA ASN A 290 8.09 -10.11 -21.09
C ASN A 290 7.32 -9.98 -22.42
N SER A 291 7.78 -9.12 -23.33
CA SER A 291 7.34 -9.15 -24.72
C SER A 291 8.01 -10.33 -25.44
N TRP A 292 7.80 -11.56 -24.98
CA TRP A 292 8.08 -12.72 -25.82
C TRP A 292 6.85 -12.97 -26.69
N SER A 293 6.83 -12.36 -27.87
CA SER A 293 5.94 -12.79 -28.95
C SER A 293 6.42 -14.16 -29.43
N PRO A 294 5.66 -15.26 -29.29
CA PRO A 294 6.03 -16.54 -29.89
C PRO A 294 5.69 -16.48 -31.38
N THR A 295 6.36 -15.62 -32.13
CA THR A 295 6.25 -15.53 -33.58
C THR A 295 7.63 -15.26 -34.17
N ALA A 296 8.50 -16.27 -34.07
CA ALA A 296 9.47 -16.68 -35.09
C ALA A 296 10.49 -17.65 -34.50
N ASP A 297 10.05 -18.82 -34.04
CA ASP A 297 10.86 -20.02 -34.24
C ASP A 297 9.94 -21.25 -34.25
N ALA A 298 9.33 -21.51 -35.41
CA ALA A 298 8.91 -22.86 -35.76
C ALA A 298 10.17 -23.68 -36.12
N GLY A 299 11.10 -23.77 -35.15
CA GLY A 299 12.33 -24.53 -35.19
C GLY A 299 12.15 -25.73 -34.28
N THR A 300 11.65 -26.82 -34.88
CA THR A 300 11.51 -28.16 -34.33
C THR A 300 12.32 -28.48 -33.06
N SER A 301 11.64 -28.70 -31.94
CA SER A 301 12.07 -29.67 -30.92
C SER A 301 10.87 -30.13 -30.10
N GLU A 302 10.27 -31.23 -30.57
CA GLU A 302 9.30 -32.03 -29.82
C GLU A 302 9.93 -32.52 -28.51
N HIS A 303 9.58 -31.91 -27.38
CA HIS A 303 9.63 -32.63 -26.11
C HIS A 303 8.30 -33.36 -25.93
N LYS A 304 8.31 -34.64 -26.34
CA LYS A 304 7.25 -35.62 -26.12
C LYS A 304 6.83 -35.64 -24.63
N LYS A 305 5.63 -35.15 -24.33
CA LYS A 305 4.88 -35.58 -23.15
C LYS A 305 4.26 -36.94 -23.46
N ALA A 306 4.81 -37.99 -22.86
CA ALA A 306 4.17 -39.29 -22.82
C ALA A 306 2.93 -39.21 -21.91
N GLY A 307 1.75 -39.13 -22.53
CA GLY A 307 0.46 -39.23 -21.88
C GLY A 307 -0.40 -40.22 -22.68
N ILE A 308 -0.78 -41.29 -22.01
CA ILE A 308 -1.51 -42.47 -22.51
C ILE A 308 -2.84 -42.05 -23.16
N GLY A 309 -3.09 -42.49 -24.40
CA GLY A 309 -4.28 -42.16 -25.16
C GLY A 309 -5.43 -43.16 -24.99
N LEU A 310 -6.67 -42.68 -25.20
CA LEU A 310 -7.81 -43.45 -25.70
C LEU A 310 -8.67 -42.55 -26.63
N PRO A 311 -9.23 -43.06 -27.74
CA PRO A 311 -9.71 -42.24 -28.86
C PRO A 311 -11.24 -42.13 -29.01
N GLY A 312 -11.67 -41.10 -29.74
CA GLY A 312 -12.99 -40.94 -30.35
C GLY A 312 -13.63 -39.58 -30.03
N GLY A 313 -14.14 -38.76 -30.94
CA GLY A 313 -14.30 -38.81 -32.38
C GLY A 313 -15.24 -37.67 -32.79
N THR A 314 -14.82 -36.87 -33.79
CA THR A 314 -15.60 -36.06 -34.74
C THR A 314 -16.54 -34.94 -34.28
N GLY A 315 -16.39 -33.74 -34.86
CA GLY A 315 -17.49 -32.76 -34.98
C GLY A 315 -17.08 -31.28 -35.11
N ARG A 316 -16.86 -30.83 -36.35
CA ARG A 316 -16.63 -29.45 -36.83
C ARG A 316 -17.82 -28.50 -36.57
N MET A 317 -17.57 -27.21 -36.31
CA MET A 317 -18.20 -26.05 -36.99
C MET A 317 -17.63 -24.70 -36.52
N ASP A 318 -17.17 -23.90 -37.49
CA ASP A 318 -16.79 -22.50 -37.37
C ASP A 318 -18.02 -21.62 -37.06
N GLY A 319 -17.82 -20.64 -36.18
CA GLY A 319 -18.79 -19.59 -35.90
C GLY A 319 -18.06 -18.35 -35.40
N GLY A 320 -17.76 -17.44 -36.32
CA GLY A 320 -17.22 -16.12 -35.98
C GLY A 320 -18.29 -15.27 -35.28
N THR A 321 -17.95 -14.75 -34.11
CA THR A 321 -18.71 -13.69 -33.44
C THR A 321 -17.74 -12.59 -33.02
N ALA A 322 -17.85 -11.46 -33.72
CA ALA A 322 -17.26 -10.20 -33.30
C ALA A 322 -17.92 -9.76 -31.98
N SER A 323 -17.12 -9.49 -30.96
CA SER A 323 -17.58 -8.84 -29.74
C SER A 323 -17.07 -7.40 -29.72
N HIS A 324 -18.02 -6.47 -29.61
CA HIS A 324 -17.82 -5.03 -29.61
C HIS A 324 -17.19 -4.56 -28.29
N SER A 325 -16.15 -3.71 -28.39
CA SER A 325 -15.57 -2.98 -27.28
C SER A 325 -16.48 -1.83 -26.85
N LEU A 326 -16.83 -1.77 -25.56
CA LEU A 326 -17.49 -0.62 -24.94
C LEU A 326 -16.49 0.51 -24.73
N ALA A 327 -16.42 1.42 -25.69
CA ALA A 327 -15.83 2.75 -25.51
C ALA A 327 -16.91 3.79 -25.81
N SER A 328 -17.49 4.44 -24.78
CA SER A 328 -18.19 5.74 -24.88
C SER A 328 -18.89 6.12 -23.57
N VAL A 329 -18.16 6.69 -22.61
CA VAL A 329 -18.75 7.61 -21.63
C VAL A 329 -17.96 8.91 -21.70
N GLY A 330 -18.35 9.79 -22.63
CA GLY A 330 -17.63 11.04 -22.86
C GLY A 330 -18.29 12.04 -23.79
N TRP A 331 -19.57 11.87 -24.18
CA TRP A 331 -20.21 12.73 -25.19
C TRP A 331 -21.63 13.22 -24.85
N LEU A 332 -21.95 13.44 -23.57
CA LEU A 332 -23.20 14.12 -23.19
C LEU A 332 -22.99 15.52 -22.53
N GLY A 333 -21.75 15.92 -22.27
CA GLY A 333 -21.45 17.21 -21.63
C GLY A 333 -21.36 18.43 -22.56
N ILE A 334 -21.15 18.24 -23.87
CA ILE A 334 -20.87 19.35 -24.80
C ILE A 334 -22.13 19.86 -25.53
N LEU A 335 -23.25 19.14 -25.47
CA LEU A 335 -24.49 19.56 -26.16
C LEU A 335 -25.28 20.67 -25.42
N PHE A 336 -24.98 20.93 -24.14
CA PHE A 336 -25.77 21.89 -23.33
C PHE A 336 -25.19 23.30 -23.24
N VAL A 337 -23.93 23.52 -23.64
CA VAL A 337 -23.31 24.86 -23.63
C VAL A 337 -23.70 25.68 -24.88
N GLY A 338 -23.96 25.02 -26.02
CA GLY A 338 -24.34 25.68 -27.28
C GLY A 338 -25.77 26.24 -27.32
N LEU A 339 -26.70 25.66 -26.55
CA LEU A 339 -28.11 26.09 -26.52
C LEU A 339 -28.37 27.30 -25.60
N ALA A 340 -27.45 27.59 -24.67
CA ALA A 340 -27.55 28.73 -23.78
C ALA A 340 -27.23 30.07 -24.47
N PHE A 341 -26.35 30.06 -25.50
CA PHE A 341 -25.96 31.28 -26.22
C PHE A 341 -26.94 31.68 -27.35
N LEU A 342 -27.71 30.74 -27.92
CA LEU A 342 -28.75 31.07 -28.91
C LEU A 342 -30.02 31.68 -28.28
N GLY A 343 -30.26 31.47 -26.98
CA GLY A 343 -31.46 31.94 -26.28
C GLY A 343 -31.43 33.42 -25.86
N MET A 344 -30.26 34.06 -25.85
CA MET A 344 -30.11 35.44 -25.36
C MET A 344 -30.30 36.53 -26.43
N HIS A 345 -30.48 36.18 -27.72
CA HIS A 345 -30.54 37.19 -28.79
C HIS A 345 -31.90 37.39 -29.48
N SER A 346 -32.98 36.73 -29.02
CA SER A 346 -34.32 36.91 -29.60
C SER A 346 -35.39 37.24 -28.55
N SER A 347 -35.19 38.30 -27.77
CA SER A 347 -36.25 38.86 -26.93
C SER A 347 -37.05 39.90 -27.71
N ARG A 348 -38.06 39.49 -28.50
CA ARG A 348 -39.19 40.34 -28.88
C ARG A 348 -40.35 39.50 -29.43
N ARG A 349 -41.46 39.59 -28.68
CA ARG A 349 -42.83 39.08 -28.93
C ARG A 349 -43.05 37.61 -28.58
N TYR A 350 -43.89 37.36 -27.56
CA TYR A 350 -44.99 36.36 -27.44
C TYR A 350 -45.40 36.19 -25.94
N PRO A 351 -46.66 35.77 -25.64
CA PRO A 351 -47.42 36.25 -24.48
C PRO A 351 -47.53 35.28 -23.28
N GLY A 352 -47.80 35.84 -22.10
CA GLY A 352 -48.71 35.34 -21.05
C GLY A 352 -48.33 34.12 -20.19
N TRP A 353 -48.01 32.98 -20.80
CA TRP A 353 -47.96 31.69 -20.09
C TRP A 353 -46.56 31.14 -19.76
N ARG A 354 -45.49 31.69 -20.37
CA ARG A 354 -44.11 31.20 -20.17
C ARG A 354 -43.33 31.86 -19.02
N ARG A 355 -43.95 32.74 -18.24
CA ARG A 355 -43.34 33.31 -17.02
C ARG A 355 -43.37 32.39 -15.80
N ARG A 356 -44.09 31.27 -15.86
CA ARG A 356 -44.17 30.29 -14.74
C ARG A 356 -43.19 29.11 -14.84
N LEU A 357 -42.48 28.96 -15.95
CA LEU A 357 -41.44 27.93 -16.10
C LEU A 357 -40.02 28.43 -15.81
N PHE A 358 -39.80 29.76 -15.83
CA PHE A 358 -38.49 30.36 -15.54
C PHE A 358 -38.31 30.84 -14.08
N ALA A 359 -39.33 30.69 -13.23
CA ALA A 359 -39.23 30.90 -11.78
C ALA A 359 -38.92 29.60 -11.01
N ALA A 360 -38.82 28.45 -11.68
CA ALA A 360 -38.57 27.14 -11.07
C ALA A 360 -37.15 26.59 -11.32
N ILE A 361 -36.34 27.27 -12.14
CA ILE A 361 -34.98 26.80 -12.51
C ILE A 361 -33.89 27.63 -11.80
N THR A 362 -34.26 28.75 -11.17
CA THR A 362 -33.35 29.63 -10.42
C THR A 362 -32.81 29.06 -9.09
N PRO A 363 -33.32 27.97 -8.47
CA PRO A 363 -32.59 27.36 -7.35
C PRO A 363 -31.56 26.30 -7.79
N PHE A 364 -31.50 25.87 -9.06
CA PHE A 364 -30.60 24.79 -9.49
C PHE A 364 -29.20 25.25 -9.94
N ILE A 365 -29.00 26.54 -10.18
CA ILE A 365 -27.68 27.09 -10.57
C ILE A 365 -26.90 27.63 -9.35
N ALA A 366 -27.56 27.84 -8.22
CA ALA A 366 -26.90 28.19 -6.95
C ALA A 366 -26.31 26.98 -6.19
N ALA A 367 -26.63 25.74 -6.61
CA ALA A 367 -26.08 24.52 -6.03
C ALA A 367 -24.75 24.06 -6.67
N SER A 368 -24.24 24.80 -7.67
CA SER A 368 -23.02 24.43 -8.40
C SER A 368 -21.77 25.24 -8.00
N PHE A 369 -21.84 26.03 -6.92
CA PHE A 369 -20.72 26.88 -6.47
C PHE A 369 -20.43 26.84 -4.96
N PHE A 370 -20.81 25.74 -4.28
CA PHE A 370 -20.34 25.43 -2.92
C PHE A 370 -19.94 23.95 -2.81
N LEU A 371 -18.84 23.58 -3.46
CA LEU A 371 -18.03 22.41 -3.10
C LEU A 371 -16.56 22.84 -3.06
N HIS A 372 -16.25 23.84 -2.25
CA HIS A 372 -14.90 24.01 -1.73
C HIS A 372 -14.82 23.31 -0.38
N SER A 373 -13.95 22.30 -0.34
CA SER A 373 -13.36 21.64 0.82
C SER A 373 -14.30 21.10 1.91
N THR A 374 -14.60 19.81 1.82
CA THR A 374 -14.49 18.93 3.00
C THR A 374 -13.83 17.62 2.56
N VAL A 375 -12.57 17.41 2.97
CA VAL A 375 -11.93 16.09 2.93
C VAL A 375 -11.57 15.76 4.38
N PRO A 376 -11.87 14.57 4.92
CA PRO A 376 -12.77 13.53 4.41
C PRO A 376 -13.86 13.10 5.43
N ALA A 377 -15.01 12.65 4.93
CA ALA A 377 -15.80 11.67 5.65
C ALA A 377 -15.03 10.35 5.56
N PHE A 378 -14.40 9.94 6.65
CA PHE A 378 -13.62 8.72 6.66
C PHE A 378 -14.51 7.51 6.30
N ALA A 379 -14.05 6.69 5.38
CA ALA A 379 -14.75 5.50 4.86
C ALA A 379 -13.72 4.40 4.67
N ALA A 380 -14.04 3.13 4.94
CA ALA A 380 -13.06 2.03 4.86
C ALA A 380 -12.30 1.98 3.53
N LEU A 381 -11.05 1.48 3.55
CA LEU A 381 -10.33 1.14 2.32
C LEU A 381 -11.16 0.14 1.53
N THR A 382 -11.46 0.48 0.28
CA THR A 382 -12.23 -0.40 -0.60
C THR A 382 -11.29 -1.25 -1.44
N PRO A 383 -11.51 -2.58 -1.54
CA PRO A 383 -10.71 -3.41 -2.42
C PRO A 383 -10.68 -2.88 -3.86
N GLY A 384 -9.51 -2.88 -4.49
CA GLY A 384 -9.38 -2.61 -5.92
C GLY A 384 -10.03 -3.69 -6.78
N ALA A 385 -10.05 -3.48 -8.10
CA ALA A 385 -10.65 -4.42 -9.06
C ALA A 385 -10.05 -5.83 -9.01
N ASN A 386 -8.79 -5.96 -8.58
CA ASN A 386 -8.07 -7.22 -8.46
C ASN A 386 -8.03 -7.78 -7.02
N GLY A 387 -8.78 -7.17 -6.10
CA GLY A 387 -8.76 -7.49 -4.67
C GLY A 387 -7.93 -6.49 -3.85
N ALA A 388 -8.06 -6.59 -2.52
CA ALA A 388 -7.39 -5.70 -1.57
C ALA A 388 -5.85 -5.84 -1.62
N GLY A 389 -5.15 -4.72 -1.74
CA GLY A 389 -3.70 -4.63 -1.77
C GLY A 389 -3.08 -5.14 -3.08
N VAL A 390 -3.88 -5.57 -4.06
CA VAL A 390 -3.37 -6.05 -5.35
C VAL A 390 -3.34 -4.87 -6.33
N PRO A 391 -2.17 -4.57 -6.95
CA PRO A 391 -2.07 -3.50 -7.93
C PRO A 391 -3.10 -3.59 -9.05
N THR A 392 -3.49 -2.44 -9.60
CA THR A 392 -4.28 -2.33 -10.82
C THR A 392 -3.51 -1.53 -11.86
N THR A 393 -3.75 -1.78 -13.15
CA THR A 393 -3.09 -1.06 -14.26
C THR A 393 -3.11 0.46 -14.06
N GLY A 394 -1.96 1.10 -14.31
CA GLY A 394 -1.73 2.52 -14.07
C GLY A 394 -0.59 2.75 -13.07
N THR A 395 -0.38 4.02 -12.73
CA THR A 395 0.68 4.43 -11.80
C THR A 395 0.08 5.06 -10.55
N VAL A 396 0.64 4.69 -9.40
CA VAL A 396 0.34 5.32 -8.12
C VAL A 396 1.63 5.76 -7.43
N PHE A 397 1.57 6.85 -6.68
CA PHE A 397 2.67 7.45 -5.94
C PHE A 397 2.42 7.36 -4.44
N PHE A 398 3.47 7.08 -3.67
CA PHE A 398 3.39 6.85 -2.22
C PHE A 398 3.97 8.03 -1.45
N VAL A 399 3.16 8.59 -0.54
CA VAL A 399 3.59 9.59 0.42
C VAL A 399 3.66 8.93 1.80
N PRO A 400 4.88 8.72 2.34
CA PRO A 400 5.06 8.06 3.63
C PRO A 400 4.91 9.03 4.82
N ASN A 401 4.72 8.46 6.01
CA ASN A 401 4.96 9.14 7.27
C ASN A 401 6.42 8.92 7.75
N ARG A 402 6.75 9.41 8.94
CA ARG A 402 8.08 9.29 9.55
C ARG A 402 8.59 7.86 9.84
N LEU A 403 7.70 6.86 9.85
CA LEU A 403 8.07 5.45 9.98
C LEU A 403 8.16 4.77 8.62
N ASN A 404 8.03 5.55 7.55
CA ASN A 404 7.96 5.07 6.18
C ASN A 404 6.69 4.26 5.86
N SER A 405 5.63 4.39 6.67
CA SER A 405 4.32 3.83 6.35
C SER A 405 3.61 4.70 5.34
N THR A 406 3.04 4.12 4.28
CA THR A 406 2.26 4.86 3.27
C THR A 406 1.00 5.45 3.91
N VAL A 407 0.87 6.77 3.99
CA VAL A 407 -0.31 7.45 4.57
C VAL A 407 -1.17 8.15 3.53
N LEU A 408 -0.60 8.49 2.38
CA LEU A 408 -1.33 9.04 1.25
C LEU A 408 -0.82 8.38 -0.05
N VAL A 409 -1.76 8.10 -0.94
CA VAL A 409 -1.49 7.59 -2.29
C VAL A 409 -2.09 8.57 -3.29
N ALA A 410 -1.31 8.96 -4.29
CA ALA A 410 -1.73 9.84 -5.35
C ALA A 410 -1.67 9.14 -6.72
N ASP A 411 -2.51 9.58 -7.66
CA ASP A 411 -2.38 9.24 -9.07
C ASP A 411 -1.38 10.15 -9.80
N GLU A 412 -1.15 9.90 -11.09
CA GLU A 412 -0.25 10.71 -11.94
C GLU A 412 -0.67 12.17 -12.08
N THR A 413 -1.91 12.52 -11.76
CA THR A 413 -2.40 13.91 -11.81
C THR A 413 -2.24 14.65 -10.47
N GLY A 414 -1.68 13.97 -9.46
CA GLY A 414 -1.51 14.50 -8.11
C GLY A 414 -2.78 14.47 -7.26
N GLN A 415 -3.85 13.80 -7.73
CA GLN A 415 -5.06 13.61 -6.92
C GLN A 415 -4.89 12.45 -5.95
N THR A 416 -5.36 12.62 -4.72
CA THR A 416 -5.35 11.56 -3.70
C THR A 416 -6.30 10.43 -4.09
N SER A 417 -5.76 9.23 -4.35
CA SER A 417 -6.52 8.02 -4.65
C SER A 417 -6.80 7.16 -3.42
N ALA A 418 -5.96 7.26 -2.38
CA ALA A 418 -6.20 6.67 -1.07
C ALA A 418 -5.50 7.45 0.06
N ALA A 419 -6.05 7.35 1.26
CA ALA A 419 -5.43 7.77 2.51
C ALA A 419 -5.51 6.62 3.51
N VAL A 420 -4.40 6.30 4.17
CA VAL A 420 -4.32 5.16 5.10
C VAL A 420 -3.95 5.67 6.49
N ALA A 421 -4.82 5.37 7.44
CA ALA A 421 -4.55 5.57 8.86
C ALA A 421 -4.13 4.24 9.49
N TYR A 422 -3.21 4.31 10.47
CA TYR A 422 -2.73 3.14 11.19
C TYR A 422 -2.96 3.32 12.68
N LEU A 423 -3.30 2.22 13.33
CA LEU A 423 -3.20 2.07 14.78
C LEU A 423 -1.73 1.95 15.18
N PRO A 424 -1.36 2.20 16.44
CA PRO A 424 0.05 2.27 16.86
C PRO A 424 0.89 1.02 16.54
N TYR A 425 0.26 -0.15 16.53
CA TYR A 425 0.90 -1.44 16.21
C TYR A 425 0.73 -1.85 14.73
N GLY A 426 0.36 -0.92 13.84
CA GLY A 426 0.38 -1.11 12.39
C GLY A 426 -0.90 -1.66 11.76
N ALA A 427 -1.92 -1.99 12.57
CA ALA A 427 -3.23 -2.37 12.05
C ALA A 427 -3.86 -1.18 11.32
N ILE A 428 -4.45 -1.42 10.15
CA ILE A 428 -5.11 -0.36 9.39
C ILE A 428 -6.35 0.10 10.14
N ASP A 429 -6.42 1.38 10.45
CA ASP A 429 -7.61 2.00 11.00
C ASP A 429 -8.60 2.28 9.87
N GLN A 430 -9.47 1.31 9.62
CA GLN A 430 -10.47 1.39 8.55
C GLN A 430 -11.44 2.56 8.76
N ALA A 431 -11.72 2.94 10.00
CA ALA A 431 -12.63 4.03 10.30
C ALA A 431 -12.04 5.40 9.95
N HIS A 432 -10.72 5.52 9.78
CA HIS A 432 -10.01 6.75 9.44
C HIS A 432 -9.18 6.65 8.16
N SER A 433 -9.32 5.56 7.43
CA SER A 433 -8.76 5.41 6.07
C SER A 433 -9.79 5.86 5.03
N SER A 434 -9.41 5.87 3.75
CA SER A 434 -10.32 6.07 2.61
C SER A 434 -9.65 5.76 1.27
N GLY A 435 -10.48 5.52 0.26
CA GLY A 435 -10.04 5.32 -1.13
C GLY A 435 -9.75 3.86 -1.47
N THR A 436 -9.11 3.67 -2.62
CA THR A 436 -8.95 2.34 -3.24
C THR A 436 -7.69 1.65 -2.75
N ASP A 437 -7.82 0.42 -2.27
CA ASP A 437 -6.71 -0.45 -1.88
C ASP A 437 -6.19 -1.28 -3.07
N ASN A 438 -5.51 -0.59 -3.99
CA ASN A 438 -4.89 -1.17 -5.19
C ASN A 438 -3.37 -1.04 -5.17
N PHE A 439 -2.73 -1.19 -4.01
CA PHE A 439 -1.28 -1.05 -3.86
C PHE A 439 -0.72 -1.90 -2.73
N ARG A 440 0.52 -2.37 -2.87
CA ARG A 440 1.18 -3.24 -1.86
C ARG A 440 1.70 -2.49 -0.63
N PRO A 441 2.46 -1.38 -0.75
CA PRO A 441 3.17 -0.81 0.39
C PRO A 441 2.21 -0.14 1.39
N LYS A 442 2.20 -0.64 2.62
CA LYS A 442 1.33 -0.18 3.71
C LYS A 442 2.20 0.27 4.90
N PHE A 443 2.00 -0.31 6.08
CA PHE A 443 2.80 -0.04 7.27
C PHE A 443 4.28 -0.38 7.04
N LEU A 444 5.19 0.54 7.37
CA LEU A 444 6.63 0.43 7.14
C LEU A 444 7.02 0.13 5.67
N ALA A 445 6.17 0.57 4.74
CA ALA A 445 6.25 0.24 3.31
C ALA A 445 6.24 -1.27 3.00
N GLN A 446 5.74 -2.08 3.93
CA GLN A 446 5.63 -3.52 3.77
C GLN A 446 4.25 -3.93 3.26
N GLU A 447 4.20 -5.09 2.63
CA GLU A 447 2.97 -5.67 2.12
C GLU A 447 2.10 -6.18 3.27
N TRP A 448 0.83 -5.81 3.20
CA TRP A 448 -0.25 -6.38 4.01
C TRP A 448 -1.08 -7.33 3.15
N ASP A 449 -1.35 -8.53 3.67
CA ASP A 449 -2.30 -9.46 3.08
C ASP A 449 -3.62 -9.39 3.86
N ALA A 450 -4.65 -8.82 3.22
CA ALA A 450 -5.93 -8.55 3.85
C ALA A 450 -6.65 -9.81 4.32
N GLN A 451 -6.39 -10.95 3.68
CA GLN A 451 -7.07 -12.20 3.97
C GLN A 451 -6.44 -12.96 5.15
N SER A 452 -5.12 -12.93 5.30
CA SER A 452 -4.46 -13.47 6.51
C SER A 452 -4.41 -12.47 7.66
N GLY A 453 -4.52 -11.17 7.36
CA GLY A 453 -4.36 -10.07 8.30
C GLY A 453 -2.92 -9.73 8.63
N LEU A 454 -1.94 -10.34 7.95
CA LEU A 454 -0.52 -10.29 8.31
C LEU A 454 0.27 -9.32 7.43
N TYR A 455 1.30 -8.74 8.03
CA TYR A 455 2.37 -8.04 7.32
C TYR A 455 3.54 -8.97 7.05
N ARG A 456 4.14 -8.88 5.87
CA ARG A 456 5.44 -9.50 5.58
C ARG A 456 6.56 -8.50 5.87
N LEU A 457 7.18 -8.59 7.05
CA LEU A 457 8.28 -7.73 7.46
C LEU A 457 9.63 -8.43 7.21
N GLY A 458 10.01 -8.54 5.93
CA GLY A 458 11.23 -9.24 5.51
C GLY A 458 11.13 -10.75 5.76
N ALA A 459 11.95 -11.26 6.68
CA ALA A 459 12.05 -12.70 6.97
C ALA A 459 10.91 -13.23 7.86
N ARG A 460 10.09 -12.36 8.44
CA ARG A 460 9.05 -12.75 9.40
C ARG A 460 7.70 -12.14 9.06
N PHE A 461 6.65 -12.84 9.47
CA PHE A 461 5.28 -12.34 9.41
C PHE A 461 4.91 -11.70 10.75
N TYR A 462 4.26 -10.55 10.67
CA TYR A 462 3.83 -9.77 11.81
C TYR A 462 2.31 -9.65 11.82
N ASP A 463 1.70 -10.00 12.95
CA ASP A 463 0.27 -9.82 13.19
C ASP A 463 0.06 -8.46 13.90
N PRO A 464 -0.51 -7.46 13.20
CA PRO A 464 -0.75 -6.15 13.77
C PRO A 464 -1.94 -6.11 14.75
N ALA A 465 -2.84 -7.10 14.72
CA ALA A 465 -3.95 -7.22 15.65
C ALA A 465 -3.49 -7.76 17.01
N LEU A 466 -2.38 -8.52 17.02
CA LEU A 466 -1.73 -9.01 18.24
C LEU A 466 -0.49 -8.21 18.65
N GLY A 467 0.05 -7.37 17.76
CA GLY A 467 1.26 -6.59 17.99
C GLY A 467 2.54 -7.43 18.05
N ARG A 468 2.62 -8.53 17.30
CA ARG A 468 3.71 -9.51 17.43
C ARG A 468 3.97 -10.34 16.20
N PHE A 469 5.19 -10.89 16.15
CA PHE A 469 5.62 -11.80 15.09
C PHE A 469 5.09 -13.22 15.31
N LEU A 470 4.97 -13.95 14.21
CA LEU A 470 4.64 -15.38 14.22
C LEU A 470 5.84 -16.27 14.60
N THR A 471 7.06 -15.74 14.49
CA THR A 471 8.34 -16.45 14.70
C THR A 471 9.42 -15.59 15.36
#